data_AF-A0A7V9UZD5-F1
#
_entry.id   AF-A0A7V9UZD5-F1
#
_cell.length_a   1.000
_cell.length_b   1.000
_cell.length_c   1.000
_cell.angle_alpha   90.00
_cell.angle_beta   90.00
_cell.angle_gamma   90.00
#
_symmetry.space_group_name_H-M   'P 1'
#
loop_
_entity.id
_entity.type
_entity.pdbx_description
1 polymer ?
#
loop_
_entity_poly.entity_id
_entity_poly.type
_entity_poly.pdbx_seq_one_letter_code
_entity_poly.pdbx_strand_id
1 'polypeptide(L)'
;MNPLRVLLAAIGLALAGCGAVQEDVREAGGDAGAPRGGITLAEARAFSEFPLVYAGESVLGYPLGAILRREDTVRYVSFIYGDCEPAALEGGCAPPIEIQVWPSGARNLGSYGETAPRSAWGSPALEPTTVRGLPAAYVGDDQLELYAGTSTVVVFSASRARGLAVAARLRCLREDARAPPARLAC
;
A
#
# COMPACT_ATOMS: atom_id res chain seq x y z
N MET A 1 -22.95 -37.55 -69.52
CA MET A 1 -22.73 -37.28 -70.95
C MET A 1 -23.64 -36.15 -71.39
N ASN A 2 -23.17 -34.90 -71.37
CA ASN A 2 -23.09 -34.05 -72.57
C ASN A 2 -22.30 -32.77 -72.22
N PRO A 3 -21.35 -32.33 -73.07
CA PRO A 3 -20.45 -31.21 -72.82
C PRO A 3 -20.77 -29.98 -73.69
N LEU A 4 -20.39 -28.78 -73.27
CA LEU A 4 -20.01 -27.61 -74.12
C LEU A 4 -19.56 -26.49 -73.16
N ARG A 5 -18.27 -26.12 -73.06
CA ARG A 5 -17.50 -25.17 -73.90
C ARG A 5 -18.22 -23.83 -74.07
N VAL A 6 -17.66 -22.64 -73.92
CA VAL A 6 -16.32 -22.05 -73.75
C VAL A 6 -16.63 -20.55 -73.52
N LEU A 7 -15.89 -19.81 -72.69
CA LEU A 7 -15.24 -18.54 -73.10
C LEU A 7 -14.44 -17.91 -71.97
N LEU A 8 -13.21 -17.54 -72.31
CA LEU A 8 -12.28 -16.71 -71.56
C LEU A 8 -12.82 -15.28 -71.39
N ALA A 9 -12.56 -14.70 -70.22
CA ALA A 9 -12.16 -13.30 -70.10
C ALA A 9 -11.27 -13.16 -68.87
N ALA A 10 -9.96 -13.10 -69.12
CA ALA A 10 -8.97 -12.69 -68.14
C ALA A 10 -9.10 -11.17 -67.93
N ILE A 11 -9.36 -10.75 -66.69
CA ILE A 11 -9.14 -9.38 -66.25
C ILE A 11 -8.14 -9.46 -65.12
N GLY A 12 -6.91 -9.07 -65.43
CA GLY A 12 -5.86 -8.86 -64.46
C GLY A 12 -6.16 -7.63 -63.62
N LEU A 13 -6.14 -7.80 -62.31
CA LEU A 13 -6.02 -6.70 -61.36
C LEU A 13 -4.82 -6.99 -60.47
N ALA A 14 -3.69 -6.40 -60.84
CA ALA A 14 -2.51 -6.34 -60.00
C ALA A 14 -2.75 -5.28 -58.91
N LEU A 15 -3.18 -5.72 -57.72
CA LEU A 15 -3.11 -4.90 -56.52
C LEU A 15 -1.80 -5.23 -55.80
N ALA A 16 -0.81 -4.38 -56.04
CA ALA A 16 0.36 -4.24 -55.18
C ALA A 16 -0.12 -3.72 -53.82
N GLY A 17 0.07 -4.51 -52.76
CA GLY A 17 -0.37 -4.11 -51.43
C GLY A 17 -0.23 -5.17 -50.35
N CYS A 18 0.88 -5.90 -50.28
CA CYS A 18 1.27 -6.61 -49.04
C CYS A 18 2.27 -5.74 -48.28
N GLY A 19 1.76 -4.66 -47.67
CA GLY A 19 2.38 -4.14 -46.46
C GLY A 19 2.09 -5.17 -45.37
N ALA A 20 3.09 -5.97 -45.00
CA ALA A 20 3.03 -6.78 -43.80
C ALA A 20 2.99 -5.81 -42.61
N VAL A 21 1.78 -5.46 -42.18
CA VAL A 21 1.60 -4.83 -40.88
C VAL A 21 1.84 -5.96 -39.89
N GLN A 22 3.05 -6.02 -39.34
CA GLN A 22 3.31 -6.72 -38.09
C GLN A 22 2.39 -6.08 -37.06
N GLU A 23 1.23 -6.70 -36.82
CA GLU A 23 0.57 -6.56 -35.54
C GLU A 23 1.48 -7.28 -34.54
N ASP A 24 2.52 -6.57 -34.10
CA ASP A 24 3.08 -6.79 -32.77
C ASP A 24 1.90 -6.63 -31.82
N VAL A 25 1.24 -7.75 -31.52
CA VAL A 25 0.49 -7.91 -30.29
C VAL A 25 1.54 -7.78 -29.20
N ARG A 26 1.85 -6.52 -28.85
CA ARG A 26 2.33 -6.19 -27.52
C ARG A 26 1.28 -6.79 -26.61
N GLU A 27 1.59 -7.94 -26.03
CA GLU A 27 1.00 -8.35 -24.78
C GLU A 27 1.12 -7.13 -23.87
N ALA A 28 0.00 -6.42 -23.75
CA ALA A 28 -0.22 -5.52 -22.65
C ALA A 28 -0.25 -6.44 -21.44
N GLY A 29 0.93 -6.73 -20.89
CA GLY A 29 1.10 -7.15 -19.51
C GLY A 29 0.44 -6.08 -18.67
N GLY A 30 -0.87 -6.23 -18.47
CA GLY A 30 -1.66 -5.43 -17.57
C GLY A 30 -1.13 -5.71 -16.19
N ASP A 31 -0.17 -4.89 -15.78
CA ASP A 31 0.35 -4.82 -14.42
C ASP A 31 -0.83 -4.50 -13.50
N ALA A 32 -1.41 -5.58 -12.98
CA ALA A 32 -2.61 -5.58 -12.17
C ALA A 32 -2.23 -5.05 -10.78
N GLY A 33 -2.79 -3.90 -10.42
CA GLY A 33 -3.05 -3.58 -9.03
C GLY A 33 -1.91 -3.01 -8.17
N ALA A 34 -0.69 -2.84 -8.67
CA ALA A 34 0.34 -2.14 -7.89
C ALA A 34 -0.10 -0.68 -7.61
N PRO A 35 -0.06 -0.20 -6.35
CA PRO A 35 -0.44 1.17 -6.02
C PRO A 35 0.34 2.20 -6.85
N ARG A 36 -0.32 2.80 -7.85
CA ARG A 36 0.28 3.85 -8.69
C ARG A 36 0.40 5.15 -7.87
N GLY A 37 1.60 5.72 -7.82
CA GLY A 37 1.89 6.99 -7.12
C GLY A 37 2.75 6.87 -5.85
N GLY A 38 3.49 5.77 -5.69
CA GLY A 38 4.41 5.57 -4.58
C GLY A 38 5.82 6.14 -4.80
N ILE A 39 6.59 6.24 -3.72
CA ILE A 39 8.05 6.48 -3.72
C ILE A 39 8.79 5.14 -3.61
N THR A 40 10.05 5.10 -4.02
CA THR A 40 10.93 3.94 -3.85
C THR A 40 11.44 3.83 -2.41
N LEU A 41 11.95 2.65 -2.03
CA LEU A 41 12.60 2.46 -0.72
C LEU A 41 13.84 3.36 -0.57
N ALA A 42 14.55 3.63 -1.66
CA ALA A 42 15.70 4.54 -1.66
C ALA A 42 15.26 5.99 -1.35
N GLU A 43 14.19 6.47 -1.99
CA GLU A 43 13.61 7.79 -1.71
C GLU A 43 13.04 7.87 -0.29
N ALA A 44 12.40 6.81 0.20
CA ALA A 44 11.93 6.74 1.58
C ALA A 44 13.11 6.79 2.58
N ARG A 45 14.25 6.17 2.27
CA ARG A 45 15.47 6.29 3.10
C ARG A 45 16.07 7.70 3.07
N ALA A 46 15.94 8.40 1.94
CA ALA A 46 16.38 9.78 1.81
C ALA A 46 15.42 10.79 2.50
N PHE A 47 14.22 10.36 2.87
CA PHE A 47 13.27 11.19 3.61
C PHE A 47 13.84 11.67 4.95
N SER A 48 13.59 12.93 5.28
CA SER A 48 14.19 13.58 6.45
C SER A 48 13.25 14.49 7.22
N GLU A 49 11.99 14.65 6.82
CA GLU A 49 11.06 15.56 7.52
C GLU A 49 10.65 15.04 8.90
N PHE A 50 10.53 13.72 9.03
CA PHE A 50 10.31 13.03 10.29
C PHE A 50 10.85 11.60 10.20
N PRO A 51 11.12 10.95 11.34
CA PRO A 51 11.68 9.61 11.32
C PRO A 51 10.68 8.58 10.79
N LEU A 52 11.09 7.79 9.79
CA LEU A 52 10.27 6.71 9.24
C LEU A 52 10.55 5.38 9.93
N VAL A 53 9.48 4.62 10.11
CA VAL A 53 9.48 3.29 10.71
C VAL A 53 8.76 2.33 9.78
N TYR A 54 9.34 1.14 9.57
CA TYR A 54 8.77 0.08 8.75
C TYR A 54 9.12 -1.29 9.34
N ALA A 55 8.59 -2.39 8.78
CA ALA A 55 8.84 -3.75 9.28
C ALA A 55 9.85 -4.53 8.44
N GLY A 56 10.51 -3.88 7.47
CA GLY A 56 11.44 -4.50 6.54
C GLY A 56 10.92 -4.57 5.11
N GLU A 57 11.62 -5.27 4.24
CA GLU A 57 11.15 -5.54 2.87
C GLU A 57 10.14 -6.71 2.83
N SER A 58 9.96 -7.40 3.95
CA SER A 58 8.88 -8.37 4.16
C SER A 58 8.52 -8.47 5.64
N VAL A 59 7.27 -8.79 5.94
CA VAL A 59 6.78 -8.99 7.31
C VAL A 59 5.69 -10.05 7.33
N LEU A 60 5.84 -11.05 8.21
CA LEU A 60 4.89 -12.17 8.34
C LEU A 60 4.59 -12.90 7.00
N GLY A 61 5.57 -12.95 6.09
CA GLY A 61 5.43 -13.56 4.77
C GLY A 61 4.87 -12.65 3.68
N TYR A 62 4.45 -11.42 4.01
CA TYR A 62 4.00 -10.43 3.03
C TYR A 62 5.18 -9.56 2.58
N PRO A 63 5.49 -9.51 1.27
CA PRO A 63 6.53 -8.61 0.75
C PRO A 63 6.07 -7.15 0.80
N LEU A 64 7.00 -6.21 0.92
CA LEU A 64 6.72 -4.78 0.76
C LEU A 64 6.35 -4.51 -0.71
N GLY A 65 5.08 -4.23 -0.97
CA GLY A 65 4.55 -4.02 -2.32
C GLY A 65 4.60 -2.57 -2.77
N ALA A 66 4.39 -1.62 -1.84
CA ALA A 66 4.42 -0.20 -2.17
C ALA A 66 4.80 0.68 -0.97
N ILE A 67 5.31 1.88 -1.28
CA ILE A 67 5.49 2.96 -0.32
C ILE A 67 4.76 4.18 -0.86
N LEU A 68 3.79 4.71 -0.12
CA LEU A 68 3.02 5.89 -0.53
C LEU A 68 3.43 7.09 0.32
N ARG A 69 3.62 8.24 -0.31
CA ARG A 69 3.80 9.52 0.38
C ARG A 69 2.58 10.40 0.09
N ARG A 70 1.93 10.89 1.13
CA ARG A 70 0.82 11.86 1.03
C ARG A 70 1.28 13.22 1.55
N GLU A 71 0.95 14.26 0.80
CA GLU A 71 1.37 15.64 1.10
C GLU A 71 0.25 16.68 1.01
N ASP A 72 -0.91 16.30 0.47
CA ASP A 72 -1.96 17.22 0.03
C ASP A 72 -2.81 17.75 1.19
N THR A 73 -3.41 16.83 1.95
CA THR A 73 -4.41 17.10 2.99
C THR A 73 -3.96 16.57 4.34
N VAL A 74 -3.22 15.47 4.32
CA VAL A 74 -2.61 14.82 5.47
C VAL A 74 -1.21 14.38 5.11
N ARG A 75 -0.24 14.63 5.99
CA ARG A 75 1.15 14.30 5.75
C ARG A 75 1.52 13.00 6.43
N TYR A 76 1.75 11.95 5.64
CA TYR A 76 2.26 10.68 6.15
C TYR A 76 3.00 9.91 5.05
N VAL A 77 3.80 8.94 5.48
CA VAL A 77 4.37 7.91 4.61
C VAL A 77 3.80 6.56 5.01
N SER A 78 3.33 5.78 4.03
CA SER A 78 2.73 4.47 4.22
C SER A 78 3.57 3.37 3.57
N PHE A 79 3.80 2.27 4.29
CA PHE A 79 4.43 1.05 3.79
C PHE A 79 3.36 -0.05 3.70
N ILE A 80 3.10 -0.53 2.49
CA ILE A 80 2.04 -1.50 2.19
C ILE A 80 2.66 -2.86 1.92
N TYR A 81 2.21 -3.90 2.63
CA TYR A 81 2.72 -5.26 2.49
C TYR A 81 1.67 -6.22 1.98
N GLY A 82 2.06 -7.02 0.99
CA GLY A 82 1.20 -7.92 0.26
C GLY A 82 0.41 -7.21 -0.83
N ASP A 83 -0.27 -8.02 -1.64
CA ASP A 83 -1.11 -7.54 -2.73
C ASP A 83 -2.54 -7.34 -2.27
N CYS A 84 -3.27 -6.53 -3.03
CA CYS A 84 -4.69 -6.36 -2.83
C CYS A 84 -5.42 -6.41 -4.16
N GLU A 85 -6.04 -7.55 -4.43
CA GLU A 85 -6.91 -7.71 -5.58
C GLU A 85 -8.35 -7.35 -5.17
N PRO A 86 -8.96 -6.30 -5.76
CA PRO A 86 -10.36 -6.03 -5.53
C PRO A 86 -11.21 -7.20 -6.05
N ALA A 87 -12.03 -7.79 -5.19
CA ALA A 87 -12.84 -8.96 -5.53
C ALA A 87 -13.95 -8.66 -6.56
N ALA A 88 -14.24 -7.39 -6.86
CA ALA A 88 -15.13 -6.95 -7.93
C ALA A 88 -14.89 -5.48 -8.27
N LEU A 89 -15.46 -5.00 -9.39
CA LEU A 89 -15.30 -3.65 -9.95
C LEU A 89 -15.72 -2.48 -9.03
N GLU A 90 -16.38 -2.77 -7.91
CA GLU A 90 -16.92 -1.77 -6.98
C GLU A 90 -16.51 -2.16 -5.55
N GLY A 91 -15.24 -1.91 -5.21
CA GLY A 91 -14.73 -2.16 -3.87
C GLY A 91 -13.22 -1.95 -3.81
N GLY A 92 -12.77 -0.95 -3.07
CA GLY A 92 -11.36 -0.85 -2.71
C GLY A 92 -10.95 -2.10 -1.93
N CYS A 93 -9.74 -2.59 -2.17
CA CYS A 93 -9.18 -3.69 -1.41
C CYS A 93 -8.27 -3.12 -0.32
N ALA A 94 -8.45 -3.56 0.93
CA ALA A 94 -7.57 -3.22 2.04
C ALA A 94 -6.38 -4.20 2.08
N PRO A 95 -5.13 -3.73 1.99
CA PRO A 95 -3.97 -4.61 1.94
C PRO A 95 -3.86 -5.44 3.24
N PRO A 96 -3.20 -6.60 3.21
CA PRO A 96 -3.05 -7.44 4.40
C PRO A 96 -2.46 -6.70 5.60
N ILE A 97 -1.50 -5.81 5.34
CA ILE A 97 -0.82 -4.97 6.33
C ILE A 97 -0.49 -3.61 5.71
N GLU A 98 -0.77 -2.53 6.43
CA GLU A 98 -0.31 -1.19 6.11
C GLU A 98 0.32 -0.55 7.36
N ILE A 99 1.46 0.12 7.19
CA ILE A 99 2.14 0.85 8.25
C ILE A 99 2.23 2.32 7.83
N GLN A 100 1.46 3.19 8.48
CA GLN A 100 1.54 4.63 8.26
C GLN A 100 2.41 5.29 9.33
N VAL A 101 3.21 6.26 8.91
CA VAL A 101 4.04 7.08 9.78
C VAL A 101 3.65 8.53 9.60
N TRP A 102 3.17 9.12 10.67
CA TRP A 102 2.70 10.50 10.75
C TRP A 102 3.71 11.33 11.56
N PRO A 103 3.92 12.62 11.21
CA PRO A 103 4.67 13.52 12.09
C PRO A 103 3.94 13.68 13.42
N SER A 104 4.70 13.89 14.50
CA SER A 104 4.14 14.09 15.84
C SER A 104 3.06 15.18 15.84
N GLY A 105 1.95 14.92 16.54
CA GLY A 105 0.86 15.87 16.69
C GLY A 105 -0.17 15.87 15.56
N ALA A 106 0.21 15.46 14.33
CA ALA A 106 -0.73 15.37 13.20
C ALA A 106 -1.79 14.27 13.41
N ARG A 107 -1.46 13.24 14.19
CA ARG A 107 -2.37 12.18 14.62
C ARG A 107 -2.07 11.83 16.09
N ASN A 108 -3.07 11.90 16.95
CA ASN A 108 -2.91 11.69 18.39
C ASN A 108 -4.23 11.23 19.04
N LEU A 109 -4.18 10.68 20.26
CA LEU A 109 -5.39 10.20 20.95
C LEU A 109 -6.48 11.26 21.12
N GLY A 110 -6.09 12.53 21.29
CA GLY A 110 -7.03 13.64 21.42
C GLY A 110 -7.85 13.90 20.16
N SER A 111 -7.41 13.47 18.98
CA SER A 111 -8.18 13.64 17.74
C SER A 111 -9.41 12.74 17.65
N TYR A 112 -9.50 11.71 18.51
CA TYR A 112 -10.65 10.82 18.58
C TYR A 112 -11.77 11.36 19.50
N GLY A 113 -11.56 12.52 20.13
CA GLY A 113 -12.50 13.19 21.02
C GLY A 113 -12.58 12.55 22.42
N GLU A 114 -12.47 13.36 23.47
CA GLU A 114 -12.61 12.90 24.87
C GLU A 114 -14.07 12.59 25.29
N THR A 115 -15.05 12.86 24.42
CA THR A 115 -16.46 13.03 24.84
C THR A 115 -17.49 12.21 24.08
N ALA A 116 -17.10 11.26 23.24
CA ALA A 116 -18.06 10.23 22.85
C ALA A 116 -18.08 9.17 23.95
N PRO A 117 -19.12 9.07 24.81
CA PRO A 117 -19.37 7.78 25.45
C PRO A 117 -19.37 6.74 24.32
N ARG A 118 -18.83 5.55 24.61
CA ARG A 118 -18.46 4.41 23.73
C ARG A 118 -19.37 4.07 22.53
N SER A 119 -20.41 4.82 22.23
CA SER A 119 -21.46 4.56 21.26
C SER A 119 -22.24 5.80 20.78
N ALA A 120 -21.85 7.07 21.05
CA ALA A 120 -22.73 8.19 20.70
C ALA A 120 -22.84 8.45 19.18
N TRP A 121 -21.76 8.30 18.41
CA TRP A 121 -21.74 8.63 16.97
C TRP A 121 -20.73 7.81 16.14
N GLY A 122 -20.55 6.53 16.44
CA GLY A 122 -19.73 5.64 15.61
C GLY A 122 -18.21 5.87 15.68
N SER A 123 -17.71 6.66 16.65
CA SER A 123 -16.27 6.75 16.90
C SER A 123 -15.72 5.38 17.35
N PRO A 124 -14.60 4.91 16.79
CA PRO A 124 -14.01 3.62 17.17
C PRO A 124 -13.63 3.61 18.65
N ALA A 125 -13.86 2.47 19.31
CA ALA A 125 -13.44 2.30 20.70
C ALA A 125 -11.92 2.41 20.80
N LEU A 126 -11.46 3.28 21.70
CA LEU A 126 -10.04 3.38 22.06
C LEU A 126 -9.73 2.44 23.22
N GLU A 127 -8.73 1.61 23.04
CA GLU A 127 -8.22 0.72 24.08
C GLU A 127 -6.71 0.96 24.28
N PRO A 128 -6.32 1.72 25.31
CA PRO A 128 -4.92 1.97 25.61
C PRO A 128 -4.12 0.68 25.87
N THR A 129 -2.89 0.65 25.41
CA THR A 129 -1.96 -0.47 25.59
C THR A 129 -0.50 0.02 25.56
N THR A 130 0.45 -0.91 25.58
CA THR A 130 1.88 -0.59 25.41
C THR A 130 2.52 -1.57 24.44
N VAL A 131 3.41 -1.06 23.58
CA VAL A 131 4.19 -1.88 22.65
C VAL A 131 5.65 -1.46 22.75
N ARG A 132 6.53 -2.38 23.16
CA ARG A 132 7.96 -2.11 23.34
C ARG A 132 8.23 -0.88 24.22
N GLY A 133 7.41 -0.72 25.27
CA GLY A 133 7.48 0.39 26.21
C GLY A 133 6.97 1.74 25.67
N LEU A 134 6.46 1.79 24.44
CA LEU A 134 5.81 2.98 23.90
C LEU A 134 4.34 3.00 24.30
N PRO A 135 3.77 4.19 24.60
CA PRO A 135 2.33 4.36 24.64
C PRO A 135 1.71 3.93 23.30
N ALA A 136 0.63 3.18 23.37
CA ALA A 136 -0.08 2.70 22.20
C ALA A 136 -1.59 2.61 22.48
N ALA A 137 -2.40 2.48 21.43
CA ALA A 137 -3.82 2.20 21.58
C ALA A 137 -4.35 1.41 20.39
N TYR A 138 -5.28 0.48 20.66
CA TYR A 138 -6.14 -0.04 19.61
C TYR A 138 -7.24 0.98 19.33
N VAL A 139 -7.50 1.21 18.04
CA VAL A 139 -8.57 2.07 17.53
C VAL A 139 -9.49 1.16 16.73
N GLY A 140 -10.55 0.65 17.34
CA GLY A 140 -11.36 -0.41 16.73
C GLY A 140 -10.64 -1.77 16.73
N ASP A 141 -10.81 -2.54 15.64
CA ASP A 141 -10.40 -3.95 15.58
C ASP A 141 -9.17 -4.22 14.69
N ASP A 142 -8.90 -3.33 13.75
CA ASP A 142 -7.90 -3.51 12.70
C ASP A 142 -6.74 -2.51 12.78
N GLN A 143 -6.80 -1.55 13.71
CA GLN A 143 -5.83 -0.47 13.81
C GLN A 143 -5.14 -0.44 15.19
N LEU A 144 -3.82 -0.42 15.17
CA LEU A 144 -2.96 -0.22 16.35
C LEU A 144 -2.09 1.01 16.14
N GLU A 145 -2.21 1.99 17.04
CA GLU A 145 -1.37 3.20 17.04
C GLU A 145 -0.27 3.12 18.08
N LEU A 146 0.94 3.55 17.74
CA LEU A 146 2.09 3.70 18.62
C LEU A 146 2.55 5.16 18.60
N TYR A 147 2.81 5.72 19.79
CA TYR A 147 3.20 7.12 19.96
C TYR A 147 4.70 7.20 20.30
N ALA A 148 5.54 7.40 19.28
CA ALA A 148 7.01 7.36 19.38
C ALA A 148 7.64 8.74 19.64
N GLY A 149 6.89 9.70 20.18
CA GLY A 149 7.35 11.05 20.51
C GLY A 149 7.46 11.98 19.29
N THR A 150 8.30 11.63 18.32
CA THR A 150 8.55 12.39 17.07
C THR A 150 7.64 11.96 15.93
N SER A 151 6.97 10.81 16.07
CA SER A 151 6.05 10.26 15.09
C SER A 151 4.92 9.49 15.75
N THR A 152 3.80 9.36 15.03
CA THR A 152 2.73 8.41 15.32
C THR A 152 2.78 7.33 14.26
N VAL A 153 2.95 6.08 14.69
CA VAL A 153 2.97 4.92 13.79
C VAL A 153 1.63 4.21 13.89
N VAL A 154 0.96 4.02 12.77
CA VAL A 154 -0.33 3.31 12.69
C VAL A 154 -0.11 2.02 11.94
N VAL A 155 -0.50 0.90 12.55
CA VAL A 155 -0.46 -0.42 11.93
C VAL A 155 -1.91 -0.85 11.66
N PHE A 156 -2.27 -0.90 10.38
CA PHE A 156 -3.52 -1.52 9.93
C PHE A 156 -3.29 -2.98 9.58
N SER A 157 -4.20 -3.84 10.02
CA SER A 157 -4.13 -5.29 9.81
C SER A 157 -5.47 -5.94 10.16
N ALA A 158 -5.88 -6.99 9.44
CA ALA A 158 -7.16 -7.68 9.65
C ALA A 158 -7.40 -8.26 11.06
N SER A 159 -6.40 -8.27 11.94
CA SER A 159 -6.59 -8.61 13.36
C SER A 159 -5.57 -7.93 14.26
N ARG A 160 -5.98 -7.71 15.52
CA ARG A 160 -5.12 -7.21 16.60
C ARG A 160 -3.85 -8.05 16.79
N ALA A 161 -3.97 -9.38 16.76
CA ALA A 161 -2.84 -10.28 16.93
C ALA A 161 -1.78 -10.09 15.83
N ARG A 162 -2.23 -9.92 14.57
CA ARG A 162 -1.32 -9.62 13.46
C ARG A 162 -0.75 -8.21 13.58
N GLY A 163 -1.55 -7.21 13.95
CA GLY A 163 -1.09 -5.84 14.18
C GLY A 163 0.03 -5.78 15.23
N LEU A 164 -0.13 -6.49 16.35
CA LEU A 164 0.89 -6.58 17.39
C LEU A 164 2.16 -7.31 16.89
N ALA A 165 2.00 -8.38 16.11
CA ALA A 165 3.13 -9.12 15.55
C ALA A 165 3.94 -8.28 14.53
N VAL A 166 3.28 -7.41 13.76
CA VAL A 166 3.92 -6.41 12.90
C VAL A 166 4.63 -5.36 13.75
N ALA A 167 3.95 -4.81 14.76
CA ALA A 167 4.50 -3.78 15.64
C ALA A 167 5.80 -4.23 16.36
N ALA A 168 5.89 -5.52 16.71
CA ALA A 168 7.09 -6.13 17.27
C ALA A 168 8.31 -6.14 16.33
N ARG A 169 8.10 -6.03 15.00
CA ARG A 169 9.14 -6.06 13.96
C ARG A 169 9.50 -4.68 13.42
N LEU A 170 8.82 -3.63 13.89
CA LEU A 170 9.09 -2.27 13.48
C LEU A 170 10.55 -1.88 13.77
N ARG A 171 11.17 -1.19 12.82
CA ARG A 171 12.54 -0.65 12.91
C ARG A 171 12.61 0.69 12.20
N CYS A 172 13.53 1.54 12.65
CA CYS A 172 13.86 2.78 11.95
C CYS A 172 14.28 2.44 10.52
N LEU A 173 13.77 3.19 9.55
CA LEU A 173 14.14 2.99 8.15
C LEU A 173 15.59 3.43 7.90
N ARG A 174 16.02 4.49 8.57
CA ARG A 174 17.41 4.96 8.55
C ARG A 174 18.17 4.38 9.75
N GLU A 175 19.34 3.81 9.46
CA GLU A 175 20.18 3.11 10.45
C GLU A 175 21.04 4.05 11.30
N ASP A 176 21.11 5.34 10.94
CA ASP A 176 21.78 6.38 11.72
C ASP A 176 21.01 6.80 12.99
N ALA A 177 19.74 6.38 13.10
CA ALA A 177 18.93 6.46 14.31
C ALA A 177 19.51 5.54 15.41
N ARG A 178 20.39 6.10 16.22
CA ARG A 178 21.19 5.44 17.28
C ARG A 178 20.35 5.05 18.50
N ALA A 179 19.24 4.33 18.34
CA ALA A 179 18.40 3.88 19.45
C ALA A 179 18.62 2.42 19.86
N PRO A 180 18.47 2.11 21.17
CA PRO A 180 18.44 0.74 21.63
C PRO A 180 17.29 -0.04 20.95
N PRO A 181 17.48 -1.32 20.58
CA PRO A 181 16.46 -2.13 19.92
C PRO A 181 15.16 -2.28 20.73
N ALA A 182 15.18 -1.95 22.02
CA ALA A 182 14.01 -1.99 22.90
C ALA A 182 13.02 -0.83 22.68
N ARG A 183 13.41 0.29 22.04
CA ARG A 183 12.53 1.44 21.79
C ARG A 183 12.60 1.85 20.33
N LEU A 184 11.46 2.18 19.72
CA LEU A 184 11.46 2.92 18.45
C LEU A 184 11.83 4.36 18.78
N ALA A 185 13.14 4.65 18.82
CA ALA A 185 13.67 6.00 18.98
C ALA A 185 14.47 6.33 17.72
N CYS A 186 13.72 6.59 16.66
CA CYS A 186 14.21 7.29 15.50
C CYS A 186 14.04 8.80 15.78
#